data_AF-A0A931XX83-F1
#
_entry.id   AF-A0A931XX83-F1
#
_cell.length_a   1.000
_cell.length_b   1.000
_cell.length_c   1.000
_cell.angle_alpha   90.00
_cell.angle_beta   90.00
_cell.angle_gamma   90.00
#
_symmetry.space_group_name_H-M   'P 1'
#
loop_
_entity.id
_entity.type
_entity.pdbx_description
1 polymer ?
#
loop_
_entity_poly.entity_id
_entity_poly.type
_entity_poly.pdbx_seq_one_letter_code
_entity_poly.pdbx_strand_id
1 'polypeptide(L)'
;MIDPNHPLYLLSLEPSAEQIAEMRQEAELLRRLDRAEQRAEGMAEARAEAVRREWADALRGSIALASARLGLTIDDARRAQLEASDHQQLQALLDVLLDKRVWPNDG
;
A
#
# COMPACT_ATOMS: atom_id res chain seq x y z
N MET A 1 49.19 -4.52 -36.88
CA MET A 1 48.05 -5.08 -36.14
C MET A 1 48.55 -5.36 -34.73
N ILE A 2 48.09 -4.63 -33.72
CA ILE A 2 48.57 -4.83 -32.34
C ILE A 2 47.92 -6.10 -31.80
N ASP A 3 48.70 -6.97 -31.16
CA ASP A 3 48.21 -8.20 -30.55
C ASP A 3 47.19 -7.86 -29.44
N PRO A 4 45.95 -8.41 -29.48
CA PRO A 4 44.93 -8.15 -28.46
C PRO A 4 45.31 -8.63 -27.05
N ASN A 5 46.34 -9.46 -26.90
CA ASN A 5 46.90 -9.86 -25.60
C ASN A 5 48.13 -9.02 -25.18
N HIS A 6 48.48 -7.98 -25.95
CA HIS A 6 49.61 -7.12 -25.63
C HIS A 6 49.32 -6.31 -24.35
N PRO A 7 50.23 -6.24 -23.37
CA PRO A 7 50.01 -5.57 -22.09
C PRO A 7 49.56 -4.10 -22.21
N LEU A 8 50.07 -3.37 -23.21
CA LEU A 8 49.65 -1.98 -23.48
C LEU A 8 48.22 -1.87 -24.03
N TYR A 9 47.73 -2.89 -24.76
CA TYR A 9 46.35 -2.95 -25.22
C TYR A 9 45.42 -3.24 -24.03
N LEU A 10 45.81 -4.16 -23.15
CA LEU A 10 45.08 -4.46 -21.91
C LEU A 10 45.05 -3.25 -20.95
N LEU A 11 46.17 -2.53 -20.79
CA LEU A 11 46.23 -1.30 -19.98
C LEU A 11 45.40 -0.15 -20.58
N SER A 12 45.24 -0.10 -21.92
CA SER A 12 44.36 0.89 -22.56
C SER A 12 42.86 0.61 -22.37
N LEU A 13 42.52 -0.62 -21.93
CA LEU A 13 41.16 -1.03 -21.58
C LEU A 13 40.87 -0.82 -20.08
N GLU A 14 41.88 -0.56 -19.25
CA GLU A 14 41.67 -0.25 -17.85
C GLU A 14 41.06 1.16 -17.73
N PRO A 15 39.89 1.29 -17.08
CA PRO A 15 39.27 2.59 -16.90
C PRO A 15 40.19 3.49 -16.08
N SER A 16 40.38 4.71 -16.56
CA SER A 16 41.15 5.75 -15.88
C SER A 16 40.57 6.03 -14.49
N ALA A 17 41.38 6.62 -13.60
CA ALA A 17 40.92 7.00 -12.27
C ALA A 17 39.70 7.94 -12.30
N GLU A 18 39.60 8.79 -13.32
CA GLU A 18 38.45 9.68 -13.57
C GLU A 18 37.20 8.87 -13.96
N GLN A 19 37.33 7.92 -14.89
CA GLN A 19 36.22 7.02 -15.26
C GLN A 19 35.76 6.15 -14.09
N ILE A 20 36.68 5.66 -13.26
CA ILE A 20 36.32 4.92 -12.04
C ILE A 20 35.57 5.82 -11.05
N ALA A 21 35.96 7.09 -10.92
CA ALA A 21 35.28 8.05 -10.06
C ALA A 21 33.87 8.38 -10.57
N GLU A 22 33.70 8.59 -11.87
CA GLU A 22 32.41 8.80 -12.52
C GLU A 22 31.48 7.60 -12.35
N MET A 23 31.96 6.37 -12.62
CA MET A 23 31.18 5.15 -12.42
C MET A 23 30.76 4.95 -10.96
N ARG A 24 31.62 5.31 -10.00
CA ARG A 24 31.28 5.26 -8.56
C ARG A 24 30.21 6.28 -8.20
N GLN A 25 30.30 7.49 -8.74
CA GLN A 25 29.32 8.55 -8.53
C GLN A 25 27.96 8.16 -9.12
N GLU A 26 27.94 7.61 -10.33
CA GLU A 26 26.73 7.10 -10.98
C GLU A 26 26.09 5.96 -10.17
N ALA A 27 26.90 4.99 -9.71
CA ALA A 27 26.41 3.91 -8.87
C ALA A 27 25.82 4.41 -7.54
N GLU A 28 26.40 5.44 -6.94
CA GLU A 28 25.87 6.06 -5.72
C GLU A 28 24.56 6.83 -5.97
N LEU A 29 24.42 7.49 -7.12
CA LEU A 29 23.17 8.13 -7.53
C LEU A 29 22.05 7.10 -7.72
N LEU A 30 22.33 5.98 -8.39
CA LEU A 30 21.36 4.89 -8.57
C LEU A 30 20.89 4.32 -7.22
N ARG A 31 21.82 4.10 -6.27
CA ARG A 31 21.46 3.65 -4.91
C ARG A 31 20.65 4.68 -4.12
N ARG A 32 20.80 5.97 -4.41
CA ARG A 32 19.99 7.02 -3.77
C ARG A 32 18.59 7.07 -4.35
N LEU A 33 18.46 6.89 -5.66
CA LEU A 33 17.16 6.79 -6.35
C LEU A 33 16.38 5.57 -5.86
N ASP A 34 16.99 4.39 -5.85
CA ASP A 34 16.35 3.15 -5.36
C ASP A 34 15.85 3.30 -3.91
N ARG A 35 16.67 3.87 -3.02
CA ARG A 35 16.23 4.17 -1.64
C ARG A 35 15.13 5.23 -1.54
N ALA A 36 15.04 6.15 -2.51
CA ALA A 36 13.97 7.15 -2.53
C ALA A 36 12.66 6.52 -3.01
N GLU A 37 12.72 5.65 -4.02
CA GLU A 37 11.58 4.88 -4.54
C GLU A 37 11.00 3.96 -3.46
N GLN A 38 11.82 3.15 -2.78
CA GLN A 38 11.36 2.28 -1.70
C GLN A 38 10.66 3.05 -0.56
N ARG A 39 11.14 4.26 -0.24
CA ARG A 39 10.48 5.12 0.75
C ARG A 39 9.16 5.69 0.23
N ALA A 40 9.11 6.09 -1.04
CA ALA A 40 7.90 6.60 -1.65
C ALA A 40 6.82 5.51 -1.73
N GLU A 41 7.20 4.28 -2.09
CA GLU A 41 6.33 3.10 -2.07
C GLU A 41 5.81 2.82 -0.66
N GLY A 42 6.70 2.73 0.34
CA GLY A 42 6.28 2.51 1.73
C GLY A 42 5.35 3.61 2.26
N MET A 43 5.56 4.88 1.86
CA MET A 43 4.63 5.97 2.21
C MET A 43 3.30 5.86 1.46
N ALA A 44 3.31 5.45 0.20
CA ALA A 44 2.10 5.24 -0.59
C ALA A 44 1.24 4.10 0.00
N GLU A 45 1.86 2.99 0.39
CA GLU A 45 1.20 1.87 1.08
C GLU A 45 0.61 2.31 2.42
N ALA A 46 1.39 3.01 3.24
CA ALA A 46 0.92 3.54 4.53
C ALA A 46 -0.29 4.48 4.35
N ARG A 47 -0.25 5.34 3.32
CA ARG A 47 -1.37 6.23 3.00
C ARG A 47 -2.60 5.45 2.51
N ALA A 48 -2.41 4.45 1.65
CA ALA A 48 -3.50 3.61 1.16
C ALA A 48 -4.15 2.80 2.29
N GLU A 49 -3.36 2.30 3.25
CA GLU A 49 -3.86 1.66 4.46
C GLU A 49 -4.63 2.64 5.35
N ALA A 50 -4.13 3.86 5.55
CA ALA A 50 -4.84 4.89 6.32
C ALA A 50 -6.21 5.23 5.70
N VAL A 51 -6.26 5.44 4.38
CA VAL A 51 -7.51 5.71 3.66
C VAL A 51 -8.50 4.54 3.79
N ARG A 52 -8.02 3.29 3.67
CA ARG A 52 -8.87 2.11 3.84
C ARG A 52 -9.48 2.02 5.26
N ARG A 53 -8.70 2.36 6.29
CA ARG A 53 -9.19 2.40 7.68
C ARG A 53 -10.22 3.51 7.88
N GLU A 54 -9.94 4.71 7.40
CA GLU A 54 -10.89 5.83 7.48
C GLU A 54 -12.23 5.49 6.80
N TRP A 55 -12.19 4.82 5.65
CA TRP A 55 -13.39 4.38 4.94
C TRP A 55 -14.15 3.31 5.71
N ALA A 56 -13.45 2.32 6.28
CA ALA A 56 -14.08 1.30 7.13
C ALA A 56 -14.76 1.92 8.36
N ASP A 57 -14.11 2.88 9.02
CA ASP A 57 -14.68 3.58 10.18
C ASP A 57 -15.90 4.44 9.80
N ALA A 58 -15.86 5.12 8.66
CA ALA A 58 -17.01 5.84 8.13
C ALA A 58 -18.20 4.91 7.81
N LEU A 59 -17.94 3.72 7.26
CA LEU A 59 -18.97 2.70 7.01
C LEU A 59 -19.55 2.16 8.31
N ARG A 60 -18.73 1.86 9.32
CA ARG A 60 -19.21 1.44 10.65
C ARG A 60 -20.12 2.50 11.28
N GLY A 61 -19.72 3.77 11.19
CA GLY A 61 -20.57 4.89 11.64
C GLY A 61 -21.89 4.98 10.88
N SER A 62 -21.86 4.76 9.56
CA SER A 62 -23.06 4.75 8.71
C SER A 62 -24.00 3.60 9.04
N ILE A 63 -23.45 2.41 9.30
CA ILE A 63 -24.22 1.23 9.75
C ILE A 63 -24.84 1.48 11.12
N ALA A 64 -24.11 2.08 12.06
CA ALA A 64 -24.63 2.44 13.37
C ALA A 64 -25.81 3.43 13.26
N LEU A 65 -25.67 4.45 12.41
CA LEU A 65 -26.74 5.41 12.15
C LEU A 65 -27.95 4.77 11.48
N ALA A 66 -27.74 3.94 10.46
CA ALA A 66 -28.81 3.23 9.76
C ALA A 66 -29.56 2.29 10.73
N SER A 67 -28.83 1.52 11.53
CA SER A 67 -29.41 0.62 12.53
C SER A 67 -30.24 1.38 13.56
N ALA A 68 -29.73 2.50 14.08
CA ALA A 68 -30.48 3.36 15.00
C ALA A 68 -31.78 3.90 14.38
N ARG A 69 -31.74 4.32 13.10
CA ARG A 69 -32.94 4.77 12.37
C ARG A 69 -33.97 3.67 12.15
N LEU A 70 -33.51 2.43 12.03
CA LEU A 70 -34.36 1.25 11.84
C LEU A 70 -34.81 0.63 13.19
N GLY A 71 -34.34 1.14 14.33
CA GLY A 71 -34.62 0.56 15.65
C GLY A 71 -33.90 -0.76 15.90
N LEU A 72 -32.84 -1.07 15.15
CA LEU A 72 -32.04 -2.27 15.30
C LEU A 72 -30.95 -2.05 16.36
N THR A 73 -30.94 -2.90 17.38
CA THR A 73 -29.91 -2.88 18.43
C THR A 73 -28.61 -3.48 17.91
N ILE A 74 -27.49 -2.80 18.14
CA ILE A 74 -26.15 -3.35 17.90
C ILE A 74 -25.63 -3.88 19.23
N ASP A 75 -25.79 -5.19 19.45
CA ASP A 75 -25.23 -5.90 20.59
C ASP A 75 -23.72 -6.15 20.41
N ASP A 76 -23.10 -6.77 21.41
CA ASP A 76 -21.65 -7.00 21.40
C ASP A 76 -21.21 -7.97 20.29
N ALA A 77 -22.07 -8.92 19.88
CA ALA A 77 -21.79 -9.84 18.78
C ALA A 77 -21.76 -9.11 17.43
N ARG A 78 -22.73 -8.23 17.19
CA ARG A 78 -22.78 -7.37 15.99
C ARG A 78 -21.64 -6.36 15.98
N ARG A 79 -21.28 -5.81 17.14
CA ARG A 79 -20.11 -4.92 17.25
C ARG A 79 -18.82 -5.66 16.87
N ALA A 80 -18.61 -6.86 17.41
CA ALA A 80 -17.46 -7.69 17.06
C ALA A 80 -17.45 -8.05 15.56
N GLN A 81 -18.62 -8.32 14.96
CA GLN A 81 -18.74 -8.53 13.51
C GLN A 81 -18.28 -7.29 12.72
N LEU A 82 -18.74 -6.09 13.09
CA LEU A 82 -18.35 -4.84 12.43
C LEU A 82 -16.85 -4.54 12.56
N GLU A 83 -16.25 -4.86 13.71
CA GLU A 83 -14.81 -4.69 13.95
C GLU A 83 -13.97 -5.65 13.11
N ALA A 84 -14.43 -6.89 12.94
CA ALA A 84 -13.76 -7.91 12.14
C ALA A 84 -13.98 -7.76 10.61
N SER A 85 -14.99 -7.00 10.20
CA SER A 85 -15.34 -6.85 8.79
C SER A 85 -14.42 -5.90 8.02
N ASP A 86 -14.11 -6.29 6.77
CA ASP A 86 -13.45 -5.42 5.81
C ASP A 86 -14.44 -4.43 5.14
N HIS A 87 -13.90 -3.51 4.33
CA HIS A 87 -14.70 -2.48 3.67
C HIS A 87 -15.79 -3.03 2.73
N GLN A 88 -15.57 -4.16 2.06
CA GLN A 88 -16.54 -4.74 1.13
C GLN A 88 -17.69 -5.38 1.90
N GLN A 89 -17.37 -6.08 2.98
CA GLN A 89 -18.36 -6.68 3.88
C GLN A 89 -19.21 -5.60 4.57
N LEU A 90 -18.58 -4.51 5.02
CA LEU A 90 -19.29 -3.37 5.60
C LEU A 90 -20.21 -2.68 4.58
N GLN A 91 -19.74 -2.47 3.35
CA GLN A 91 -20.59 -1.89 2.29
C GLN A 91 -21.80 -2.80 1.99
N ALA A 92 -21.57 -4.10 1.81
CA ALA A 92 -22.66 -5.06 1.56
C ALA A 92 -23.67 -5.10 2.72
N LEU A 93 -23.19 -5.03 3.98
CA LEU A 93 -24.04 -4.95 5.16
C LEU A 93 -24.89 -3.66 5.15
N LEU A 94 -24.27 -2.52 4.86
CA LEU A 94 -24.99 -1.25 4.75
C LEU A 94 -26.06 -1.32 3.66
N ASP A 95 -25.74 -1.87 2.49
CA ASP A 95 -26.69 -2.03 1.39
C ASP A 95 -27.89 -2.91 1.80
N VAL A 96 -27.63 -4.03 2.50
CA VAL A 96 -28.70 -4.90 3.03
C VAL A 96 -29.57 -4.17 4.07
N LEU A 97 -28.96 -3.38 4.96
CA LEU A 97 -29.71 -2.59 5.94
C LEU A 97 -30.61 -1.56 5.25
N LEU A 98 -30.12 -0.92 4.18
CA LEU A 98 -30.90 0.08 3.44
C LEU A 98 -32.04 -0.54 2.63
N ASP A 99 -31.81 -1.72 2.04
CA ASP A 99 -32.79 -2.43 1.21
C ASP A 99 -33.82 -3.20 2.06
N LYS A 100 -33.33 -4.18 2.85
CA LYS A 100 -34.18 -5.12 3.58
C LYS A 100 -34.60 -4.63 4.96
N ARG A 101 -33.95 -3.58 5.48
CA ARG A 101 -34.25 -2.99 6.79
C ARG A 101 -34.13 -3.95 7.98
N VAL A 102 -33.34 -5.01 7.82
CA VAL A 102 -33.08 -6.02 8.84
C VAL A 102 -31.58 -6.28 8.91
N TRP A 103 -31.09 -6.74 10.07
CA TRP A 103 -29.75 -7.29 10.15
C TRP A 103 -29.69 -8.58 9.32
N PRO A 104 -28.63 -8.86 8.54
CA PRO A 104 -28.61 -9.99 7.59
C PRO A 104 -28.85 -11.39 8.19
N ASN A 105 -28.66 -11.55 9.51
CA ASN A 105 -28.86 -12.81 10.23
C ASN A 105 -30.20 -12.88 10.99
N ASP A 106 -31.03 -11.83 10.91
CA ASP A 106 -32.34 -11.75 11.59
C ASP A 106 -33.52 -12.08 10.67
N GLY A 107 -33.26 -12.30 9.37
CA GLY A 107 -34.27 -12.52 8.32
C GLY A 107 -34.40 -13.96 7.88
#